data_AF-A4RTC9-F1
#
_entry.id   AF-A4RTC9-F1
#
_cell.length_a   1.000
_cell.length_b   1.000
_cell.length_c   1.000
_cell.angle_alpha   90.00
_cell.angle_beta   90.00
_cell.angle_gamma   90.00
#
_symmetry.space_group_name_H-M   'P 1'
#
loop_
_entity.id
_entity.type
_entity.pdbx_description
1 polymer ?
#
loop_
_entity_poly.entity_id
_entity_poly.type
_entity_poly.pdbx_seq_one_letter_code
_entity_poly.pdbx_strand_id
1 'polypeptide(L)'
;MTRADLPPETVAEAVERVWTCYDPMFQLSRYYRHGELDACDEKWSDLWECFAVKRAQREGLPAPERRAARARAETGEGDANGTSPLTREDAERAGRAWRKLFGANVPSERELRDAERETLANGRASERETSTFGGGTG
;
A
#
# COMPACT_ATOMS: atom_id res chain seq x y z
N MET A 1 -7.10 5.69 -1.77
CA MET A 1 -5.78 5.89 -1.15
C MET A 1 -5.75 5.05 0.10
N THR A 2 -5.03 3.93 0.07
CA THR A 2 -4.90 3.05 1.24
C THR A 2 -3.77 3.57 2.13
N ARG A 3 -3.74 3.22 3.42
CA ARG A 3 -2.67 3.65 4.35
C ARG A 3 -1.27 3.23 3.88
N ALA A 4 -1.16 2.20 3.05
CA ALA A 4 0.08 1.78 2.41
C ALA A 4 0.67 2.84 1.45
N ASP A 5 -0.20 3.69 0.89
CA ASP A 5 0.15 4.75 -0.06
C ASP A 5 0.47 6.09 0.62
N LEU A 6 0.52 6.16 1.96
CA LEU A 6 0.98 7.34 2.71
C LEU A 6 2.45 7.21 3.11
N PRO A 7 3.25 8.29 3.18
CA PRO A 7 4.64 8.24 3.61
C PRO A 7 4.75 7.60 5.01
N PRO A 8 5.81 6.83 5.35
CA PRO A 8 5.95 6.31 6.70
C PRO A 8 6.20 7.49 7.66
N GLU A 9 5.61 7.42 8.86
CA GLU A 9 5.78 8.43 9.90
C GLU A 9 6.93 8.06 10.84
N THR A 10 7.14 6.76 11.04
CA THR A 10 8.19 6.24 11.93
C THR A 10 9.22 5.39 11.18
N VAL A 11 10.41 5.27 11.77
CA VAL A 11 11.45 4.35 11.27
C VAL A 11 10.95 2.89 11.31
N ALA A 12 10.16 2.52 12.31
CA ALA A 12 9.63 1.16 12.42
C ALA A 12 8.70 0.81 11.25
N GLU A 13 7.77 1.73 10.91
CA GLU A 13 6.90 1.57 9.74
C GLU A 13 7.71 1.51 8.43
N ALA A 14 8.77 2.30 8.30
CA ALA A 14 9.62 2.27 7.11
C ALA A 14 10.34 0.92 6.96
N VAL A 15 10.84 0.34 8.06
CA VAL A 15 11.46 -1.00 8.06
C VAL A 15 10.44 -2.08 7.70
N GLU A 16 9.25 -2.04 8.32
CA GLU A 16 8.17 -2.99 8.04
C GLU A 16 7.78 -2.99 6.55
N ARG A 17 7.75 -1.81 5.92
CA ARG A 17 7.44 -1.67 4.49
C ARG A 17 8.51 -2.24 3.58
N VAL A 18 9.79 -2.09 3.93
CA VAL A 18 10.88 -2.72 3.18
C VAL A 18 10.75 -4.24 3.27
N TRP A 19 10.49 -4.78 4.47
CA TRP A 19 10.30 -6.22 4.65
C TRP A 19 9.06 -6.75 3.93
N THR A 20 7.95 -6.03 4.02
CA THR A 20 6.71 -6.36 3.29
C THR A 20 6.94 -6.33 1.78
N CYS A 21 7.78 -5.42 1.28
CA CYS A 21 8.09 -5.38 -0.14
C CYS A 21 8.80 -6.67 -0.61
N TYR A 22 9.62 -7.31 0.22
CA TYR A 22 10.22 -8.60 -0.12
C TYR A 22 9.35 -9.81 0.23
N ASP A 23 8.17 -9.60 0.82
CA ASP A 23 7.28 -10.71 1.14
C ASP A 23 6.82 -11.41 -0.15
N PRO A 24 6.96 -12.75 -0.23
CA PRO A 24 6.57 -13.50 -1.43
C PRO A 24 5.11 -13.32 -1.82
N MET A 25 4.20 -13.20 -0.84
CA MET A 25 2.78 -12.98 -1.14
C MET A 25 2.57 -11.58 -1.69
N PHE A 26 3.24 -10.57 -1.14
CA PHE A 26 3.18 -9.20 -1.67
C PHE A 26 3.70 -9.13 -3.11
N GLN A 27 4.90 -9.65 -3.38
CA GLN A 27 5.51 -9.61 -4.72
C GLN A 27 4.71 -10.40 -5.76
N LEU A 28 4.24 -11.60 -5.40
CA LEU A 28 3.40 -12.38 -6.30
C LEU A 28 2.05 -11.71 -6.53
N SER A 29 1.43 -11.12 -5.50
CA SER A 29 0.17 -10.40 -5.66
C SER A 29 0.30 -9.21 -6.62
N ARG A 30 1.43 -8.48 -6.55
CA ARG A 30 1.74 -7.39 -7.46
C ARG A 30 2.00 -7.91 -8.86
N TYR A 31 2.79 -8.96 -9.01
CA TYR A 31 3.08 -9.56 -10.30
C TYR A 31 1.81 -10.07 -11.01
N TYR A 32 0.92 -10.77 -10.30
CA TYR A 32 -0.32 -11.27 -10.90
C TYR A 32 -1.33 -10.16 -11.23
N ARG A 33 -1.31 -9.04 -10.51
CA ARG A 33 -2.24 -7.91 -10.75
C ARG A 33 -1.72 -6.90 -11.76
N HIS A 34 -0.42 -6.61 -11.73
CA HIS A 34 0.20 -5.51 -12.46
C HIS A 34 1.23 -5.97 -13.49
N GLY A 35 1.62 -7.25 -13.48
CA GLY A 35 2.62 -7.80 -14.42
C GLY A 35 4.06 -7.44 -14.09
N GLU A 36 4.32 -6.86 -12.92
CA GLU A 36 5.63 -6.36 -12.51
C GLU A 36 5.98 -6.79 -11.07
N LEU A 37 7.27 -6.97 -10.82
CA LEU A 37 7.84 -7.11 -9.48
C LEU A 37 8.29 -5.72 -9.01
N ASP A 38 8.09 -5.40 -7.72
CA ASP A 38 8.61 -4.17 -7.14
C ASP A 38 10.10 -4.34 -6.84
N ALA A 39 10.93 -3.37 -7.25
CA ALA A 39 12.36 -3.34 -6.90
C ALA A 39 12.62 -2.89 -5.44
N CYS A 40 11.59 -2.40 -4.75
CA CYS A 40 11.64 -1.91 -3.36
C CYS A 40 12.51 -0.67 -3.14
N ASP A 41 13.09 -0.07 -4.19
CA ASP A 41 14.00 1.08 -4.12
C ASP A 41 13.35 2.32 -3.47
N GLU A 42 12.07 2.55 -3.75
CA GLU A 42 11.31 3.63 -3.11
C GLU A 42 11.16 3.41 -1.60
N LYS A 43 10.96 2.16 -1.16
CA LYS A 43 10.78 1.82 0.26
C LYS A 43 12.10 1.95 1.01
N TRP A 44 13.23 1.63 0.35
CA TRP A 44 14.56 1.93 0.86
C TRP A 44 14.82 3.42 0.98
N SER A 45 14.41 4.20 -0.02
CA SER A 45 14.53 5.66 0.01
C SER A 45 13.73 6.26 1.18
N ASP A 46 12.49 5.81 1.37
CA ASP A 46 11.64 6.17 2.51
C ASP A 46 12.33 5.87 3.86
N LEU A 47 12.97 4.71 3.99
CA LEU A 47 13.70 4.32 5.20
C LEU A 47 14.89 5.25 5.47
N TRP A 48 15.70 5.56 4.46
CA TRP A 48 16.84 6.46 4.61
C TRP A 48 16.41 7.88 4.97
N GLU A 49 15.30 8.36 4.42
CA GLU A 49 14.72 9.65 4.80
C GLU A 49 14.28 9.67 6.26
N CYS A 50 13.59 8.63 6.74
CA CYS A 50 13.20 8.52 8.15
C CYS A 50 14.43 8.53 9.08
N PHE A 51 15.52 7.85 8.70
CA PHE A 51 16.77 7.92 9.46
C PHE A 51 17.40 9.31 9.45
N ALA A 52 17.39 10.01 8.31
CA ALA A 52 17.94 11.34 8.18
C ALA A 52 17.16 12.36 9.04
N VAL A 53 15.83 12.27 9.06
CA VAL A 53 14.97 13.09 9.94
C VAL A 53 15.26 12.80 11.42
N LYS A 54 15.30 11.53 11.82
CA LYS A 54 15.59 11.13 13.21
C LYS A 54 16.97 11.58 13.66
N ARG A 55 17.96 11.54 12.75
CA ARG A 55 19.30 12.06 12.98
C ARG A 55 19.29 13.58 13.18
N ALA A 56 18.63 14.33 12.30
CA ALA A 56 18.53 15.78 12.40
C ALA A 56 17.88 16.22 13.71
N GLN A 57 16.81 15.55 14.13
CA GLN A 57 16.16 15.78 15.43
C GLN A 57 17.12 15.57 16.62
N ARG A 58 17.90 14.49 16.59
CA ARG A 58 18.89 14.20 17.65
C ARG A 58 20.01 15.24 17.68
N GLU A 59 20.42 15.73 16.52
CA GLU A 59 21.56 16.63 16.35
C GLU A 59 21.17 18.13 16.40
N GLY A 60 19.88 18.44 16.55
CA GLY A 60 19.37 19.82 16.55
C GLY A 60 19.50 20.53 15.21
N LEU A 61 19.65 19.77 14.13
CA LEU A 61 19.77 20.28 12.75
C LEU A 61 18.38 20.40 12.11
N PRO A 62 18.21 21.30 11.11
CA PRO A 62 16.98 21.36 10.34
C PRO A 62 16.73 20.00 9.67
N ALA A 63 15.50 19.50 9.76
CA ALA A 63 15.14 18.24 9.14
C ALA A 63 15.25 18.36 7.60
N PRO A 64 15.84 17.36 6.93
CA PRO A 64 15.85 17.34 5.47
C PRO A 64 14.42 17.24 4.93
N GLU A 65 14.17 17.93 3.81
CA GLU A 65 12.89 17.83 3.12
C GLU A 65 12.69 16.41 2.57
N ARG A 66 11.51 15.83 2.80
CA ARG A 66 11.20 14.46 2.41
C ARG A 66 10.77 14.40 0.95
N ARG A 67 11.50 13.65 0.10
CA ARG A 67 11.15 13.50 -1.33
C ARG A 67 9.87 12.70 -1.50
N ALA A 68 9.55 11.79 -0.56
CA ALA A 68 8.33 10.98 -0.59
C ALA A 68 7.03 11.80 -0.64
N ALA A 69 7.04 13.03 -0.11
CA ALA A 69 5.88 13.93 -0.15
C ALA A 69 5.69 14.57 -1.55
N ARG A 70 6.77 14.78 -2.30
CA ARG A 70 6.75 15.44 -3.62
C ARG A 70 6.48 14.45 -4.75
N ALA A 71 7.09 13.26 -4.70
CA ALA A 71 6.88 12.23 -5.73
C ALA A 71 5.43 11.72 -5.78
N ARG A 72 4.70 11.70 -4.65
CA ARG A 72 3.28 11.29 -4.59
C ARG A 72 2.29 12.38 -4.99
N ALA A 73 2.70 13.65 -4.96
CA ALA A 73 1.94 14.74 -5.54
C ALA A 73 2.12 14.80 -7.07
N GLU A 74 3.26 14.34 -7.57
CA GLU A 74 3.60 14.35 -9.00
C GLU A 74 3.18 13.06 -9.75
N THR A 75 3.00 11.93 -9.07
CA THR A 75 2.44 10.69 -9.66
C THR A 75 0.91 10.70 -9.82
N GLY A 76 0.31 11.90 -9.83
CA GLY A 76 -1.05 12.11 -10.33
C GLY A 76 -1.16 12.09 -11.86
N GLU A 77 -0.05 12.07 -12.62
CA GLU A 77 -0.12 12.21 -14.08
C GLU A 77 1.05 11.54 -14.82
N GLY A 78 0.72 10.62 -15.74
CA GLY A 78 1.62 9.95 -16.70
C GLY A 78 1.37 8.42 -16.76
N ASP A 79 0.78 7.80 -17.79
CA ASP A 79 0.61 8.21 -19.18
C ASP A 79 -0.75 7.74 -19.75
N ALA A 80 -1.48 8.67 -20.35
CA ALA A 80 -2.42 8.35 -21.40
C ALA A 80 -1.62 8.06 -22.68
N ASN A 81 -1.68 6.82 -23.18
CA ASN A 81 -0.95 6.24 -24.33
C ASN A 81 0.53 5.90 -24.11
N GLY A 82 0.81 4.61 -23.88
CA GLY A 82 2.17 4.09 -23.92
C GLY A 82 2.35 2.63 -23.50
N THR A 83 1.67 1.73 -24.21
CA THR A 83 1.78 0.26 -24.18
C THR A 83 3.16 -0.29 -23.74
N SER A 84 3.28 -0.74 -22.49
CA SER A 84 4.37 -1.63 -22.06
C SER A 84 4.11 -3.06 -22.61
N PRO A 85 5.09 -3.83 -23.11
CA PRO A 85 4.86 -5.10 -23.82
C PRO A 85 4.20 -6.23 -23.00
N LEU A 86 3.93 -6.01 -21.72
CA LEU A 86 3.18 -6.88 -20.82
C LEU A 86 1.88 -6.22 -20.32
N THR A 87 1.29 -5.34 -21.14
CA THR A 87 0.19 -4.43 -20.77
C THR A 87 -0.88 -5.06 -19.88
N ARG A 88 -0.92 -4.59 -18.63
CA ARG A 88 -2.10 -4.01 -17.96
C ARG A 88 -3.43 -4.38 -18.61
N GLU A 89 -3.90 -5.60 -18.37
CA GLU A 89 -5.31 -5.89 -18.62
C GLU A 89 -6.14 -5.18 -17.54
N ASP A 90 -7.20 -4.48 -17.94
CA ASP A 90 -8.14 -3.90 -16.98
C ASP A 90 -8.59 -4.99 -16.00
N ALA A 91 -8.59 -4.69 -14.69
CA ALA A 91 -8.93 -5.65 -13.64
C ALA A 91 -10.26 -6.38 -13.91
N GLU A 92 -11.24 -5.65 -14.45
CA GLU A 92 -12.52 -6.20 -14.90
C GLU A 92 -12.38 -7.22 -16.05
N ARG A 93 -11.49 -6.96 -17.01
CA ARG A 93 -11.22 -7.83 -18.16
C ARG A 93 -10.40 -9.06 -17.75
N ALA A 94 -9.38 -8.87 -16.91
CA ALA A 94 -8.63 -9.95 -16.31
C ALA A 94 -9.56 -10.85 -15.47
N GLY A 95 -10.36 -10.28 -14.57
CA GLY A 95 -11.30 -11.02 -13.74
C GLY A 95 -12.30 -11.85 -14.55
N ARG A 96 -12.77 -11.35 -15.71
CA ARG A 96 -13.59 -12.13 -16.65
C ARG A 96 -12.83 -13.30 -17.29
N ALA A 97 -11.57 -13.09 -17.69
CA ALA A 97 -10.72 -14.14 -18.24
C ALA A 97 -10.45 -15.24 -17.21
N TRP A 98 -10.10 -14.85 -15.98
CA TRP A 98 -9.90 -15.79 -14.86
C TRP A 98 -11.20 -16.54 -14.51
N ARG A 99 -12.36 -15.88 -14.46
CA ARG A 99 -13.66 -16.56 -14.26
C ARG A 99 -13.99 -17.56 -15.36
N LYS A 100 -13.53 -17.33 -16.61
CA LYS A 100 -13.70 -18.30 -17.69
C LYS A 100 -12.88 -19.58 -17.48
N LEU A 101 -11.72 -19.46 -16.83
CA LEU A 101 -10.80 -20.57 -16.59
C LEU A 101 -11.08 -21.31 -15.26
N PHE A 102 -11.44 -20.56 -14.22
CA PHE A 102 -11.54 -21.07 -12.84
C PHE A 102 -12.97 -21.02 -12.27
N GLY A 103 -13.93 -20.52 -13.06
CA GLY A 103 -15.34 -20.51 -12.71
C GLY A 103 -15.69 -19.58 -11.55
N ALA A 104 -16.59 -20.04 -10.68
CA ALA A 104 -17.09 -19.29 -9.53
C ALA A 104 -16.05 -19.07 -8.41
N ASN A 105 -14.87 -19.67 -8.51
CA ASN A 105 -13.80 -19.51 -7.51
C ASN A 105 -13.05 -18.17 -7.61
N VAL A 106 -13.35 -17.36 -8.63
CA VAL A 106 -12.71 -16.05 -8.85
C VAL A 106 -13.72 -14.94 -8.54
N PRO A 107 -13.56 -14.22 -7.43
CA PRO A 107 -14.45 -13.12 -7.06
C PRO A 107 -14.51 -12.04 -8.14
N SER A 108 -15.68 -11.41 -8.25
CA SER A 108 -15.87 -10.18 -9.02
C SER A 108 -15.25 -8.98 -8.31
N GLU A 109 -14.91 -7.96 -9.10
CA GLU A 109 -14.41 -6.69 -8.57
C GLU A 109 -15.39 -6.03 -7.59
N ARG A 110 -16.69 -6.28 -7.77
CA ARG A 110 -17.71 -5.84 -6.82
C ARG A 110 -17.61 -6.58 -5.49
N GLU A 111 -17.51 -7.90 -5.53
CA GLU A 111 -17.35 -8.72 -4.32
C GLU A 111 -16.06 -8.37 -3.55
N LEU A 112 -14.97 -8.10 -4.27
CA LEU A 112 -13.71 -7.64 -3.66
C LEU A 112 -13.87 -6.28 -2.97
N ARG A 113 -14.55 -5.32 -3.61
CA ARG A 113 -14.84 -4.01 -3.00
C ARG A 113 -15.78 -4.10 -1.81
N ASP A 114 -16.77 -4.97 -1.87
CA ASP A 114 -17.72 -5.17 -0.78
C ASP A 114 -17.04 -5.85 0.42
N ALA A 115 -16.19 -6.85 0.18
CA ALA A 115 -15.35 -7.48 1.21
C ALA A 115 -14.33 -6.51 1.84
N GLU A 116 -13.72 -5.63 1.05
CA GLU A 116 -12.84 -4.58 1.55
C GLU A 116 -13.61 -3.59 2.46
N ARG A 117 -14.81 -3.16 2.03
CA ARG A 117 -15.68 -2.30 2.86
C ARG A 117 -16.08 -2.98 4.16
N GLU A 118 -16.41 -4.26 4.12
CA GLU A 118 -16.75 -5.05 5.30
C GLU A 118 -15.56 -5.18 6.26
N THR A 119 -14.36 -5.45 5.73
CA THR A 119 -13.13 -5.53 6.52
C THR A 119 -12.84 -4.19 7.21
N LEU A 120 -13.00 -3.07 6.49
CA LEU A 120 -12.83 -1.72 7.05
C LEU A 120 -13.92 -1.39 8.09
N ALA A 121 -15.14 -1.85 7.89
CA ALA A 121 -16.24 -1.64 8.83
C ALA A 121 -16.03 -2.45 10.13
N ASN A 122 -15.60 -3.71 10.01
CA ASN A 122 -15.29 -4.58 11.14
C ASN A 122 -14.07 -4.10 11.91
N GLY A 123 -13.04 -3.59 11.22
CA GLY A 123 -11.91 -2.91 11.87
C GLY A 123 -12.36 -1.70 12.70
N ARG A 124 -13.19 -0.81 12.11
CA ARG A 124 -13.74 0.36 12.82
C ARG A 124 -14.75 0.01 13.92
N ALA A 125 -15.38 -1.15 13.86
CA ALA A 125 -16.25 -1.65 14.92
C ALA A 125 -15.41 -2.18 16.09
N SER A 126 -14.36 -2.95 15.79
CA SER A 126 -13.39 -3.45 16.78
C SER A 126 -12.65 -2.32 17.49
N GLU A 127 -12.27 -1.24 16.78
CA GLU A 127 -11.69 -0.02 17.37
C GLU A 127 -12.68 0.70 18.32
N ARG A 128 -13.99 0.65 18.03
CA ARG A 128 -15.03 1.24 18.89
C ARG A 128 -15.35 0.40 20.12
N GLU A 129 -15.35 -0.92 20.00
CA GLU A 129 -15.56 -1.83 21.12
C GLU A 129 -14.37 -1.81 22.11
N THR A 130 -13.14 -1.77 21.60
CA THR A 130 -11.94 -1.60 22.42
C THR A 130 -11.88 -0.23 23.10
N SER A 131 -12.36 0.82 22.45
CA SER A 131 -12.52 2.15 23.07
C SER A 131 -13.63 2.19 24.14
N THR A 132 -14.66 1.34 24.05
CA THR A 132 -15.78 1.30 25.01
C THR A 132 -15.41 0.50 26.25
N PHE A 133 -14.60 -0.56 26.13
CA PHE A 133 -14.15 -1.37 27.26
C PHE A 133 -13.06 -0.69 28.11
N GLY A 134 -12.33 0.31 27.57
CA GLY A 134 -11.32 1.08 28.30
C GLY A 134 -11.86 2.24 29.15
N GLY A 135 -13.17 2.53 29.10
CA GLY A 135 -13.80 3.68 29.78
C GLY A 135 -14.45 3.38 31.14
N GLY A 136 -14.09 2.28 31.79
CA GLY A 136 -14.63 1.89 33.09
C GLY A 136 -13.58 1.94 34.20
N THR A 137 -13.28 3.13 34.72
CA THR A 137 -12.59 3.30 36.02
C THR A 137 -13.43 4.20 36.90
N GLY A 138 -13.79 3.71 38.09
CA GLY A 138 -14.49 4.45 39.14
C GLY A 138 -15.13 3.53 40.15
#